data_AF-A0A3M2CM73-F1
#
_entry.id   AF-A0A3M2CM73-F1
#
_cell.length_a   1.000
_cell.length_b   1.000
_cell.length_c   1.000
_cell.angle_alpha   90.00
_cell.angle_beta   90.00
_cell.angle_gamma   90.00
#
_symmetry.space_group_name_H-M   'P 1'
#
loop_
_entity.id
_entity.type
_entity.pdbx_description
1 polymer ?
#
loop_
_entity_poly.entity_id
_entity_poly.type
_entity_poly.pdbx_seq_one_letter_code
_entity_poly.pdbx_strand_id
1 'polypeptide(L)'
;MASPALCGGRCCVPAPGVILLAGGLKPAPLAAATGVHPLWLAPDGTTSLLARWVERLNELARACGEDADLEVRVVFDRSRDAAQTPRPIGRARVVFVSESGQYRGPAGVARDVADSFVTSGVTLIAETNRWLGASLIPLIREHAERGAAVTVARQADGSPAGVYLASAEALSLVPAKGFMDLKEQWLAKVIDAGLGVYVHTFAGVGAPAVRTREDLLWVARAHAPAGEPWRVVSSRAEVDPSAVILESVVMPGARVGAGAVVARSVVAPGAAIDAGAACVDGAPAGDPDLAARMPLEAEDAR
;
A
#
# COMPACT_ATOMS: atom_id res chain seq x y z
N MET A 1 34.74 6.21 -5.52
CA MET A 1 33.97 5.63 -4.40
C MET A 1 34.29 4.15 -4.35
N ALA A 2 34.74 3.64 -3.20
CA ALA A 2 35.08 2.22 -3.08
C ALA A 2 33.79 1.39 -3.22
N SER A 3 33.82 0.38 -4.09
CA SER A 3 32.71 -0.57 -4.21
C SER A 3 32.52 -1.26 -2.86
N PRO A 4 31.31 -1.30 -2.28
CA PRO A 4 31.06 -1.96 -1.01
C PRO A 4 31.38 -3.44 -1.16
N ALA A 5 32.51 -3.87 -0.58
CA ALA A 5 32.87 -5.27 -0.53
C ALA A 5 31.74 -6.04 0.18
N LEU A 6 31.18 -7.03 -0.52
CA LEU A 6 30.15 -7.92 0.01
C LEU A 6 30.72 -8.67 1.23
N CYS A 7 30.47 -8.16 2.44
CA CYS A 7 30.81 -8.86 3.67
C CYS A 7 29.94 -10.12 3.80
N GLY A 8 30.52 -11.29 3.49
CA GLY A 8 29.99 -12.59 3.90
C GLY A 8 28.61 -12.98 3.35
N GLY A 9 28.23 -12.49 2.16
CA GLY A 9 26.96 -12.84 1.53
C GLY A 9 25.71 -12.25 2.20
N ARG A 10 25.86 -11.45 3.27
CA ARG A 10 24.77 -10.64 3.81
C ARG A 10 24.76 -9.32 3.07
N CYS A 11 23.62 -8.99 2.48
CA CYS A 11 23.44 -7.75 1.76
C CYS A 11 23.35 -6.63 2.81
N CYS A 12 24.44 -5.90 3.04
CA CYS A 12 24.50 -4.78 3.99
C CYS A 12 23.83 -3.52 3.42
N VAL A 13 22.60 -3.62 2.92
CA VAL A 13 21.86 -2.43 2.52
C VAL A 13 21.23 -1.84 3.78
N PRO A 14 21.54 -0.59 4.13
CA PRO A 14 20.97 0.00 5.32
C PRO A 14 19.44 0.13 5.15
N ALA A 15 18.74 0.00 6.27
CA ALA A 15 17.29 0.07 6.32
C ALA A 15 16.81 1.46 5.83
N PRO A 16 15.97 1.55 4.78
CA PRO A 16 15.51 2.85 4.29
C PRO A 16 14.49 3.46 5.25
N GLY A 17 14.39 4.80 5.26
CA GLY A 17 13.20 5.44 5.81
C GLY A 17 11.98 5.13 4.93
N VAL A 18 10.79 4.92 5.49
CA VAL A 18 9.63 4.50 4.70
C VAL A 18 8.51 5.53 4.81
N ILE A 19 8.01 5.99 3.66
CA ILE A 19 6.91 6.94 3.52
C ILE A 19 5.83 6.31 2.65
N LEU A 20 4.65 6.13 3.26
CA LEU A 20 3.47 5.56 2.66
C LEU A 20 2.45 6.69 2.43
N LEU A 21 2.27 7.10 1.18
CA LEU A 21 1.38 8.17 0.76
C LEU A 21 -0.06 7.65 0.65
N ALA A 22 -0.84 7.90 1.70
CA ALA A 22 -2.23 7.48 1.81
C ALA A 22 -3.23 8.59 1.47
N GLY A 23 -2.76 9.84 1.31
CA GLY A 23 -3.57 10.98 0.94
C GLY A 23 -3.82 11.12 -0.56
N GLY A 24 -4.75 12.00 -0.92
CA GLY A 24 -5.03 12.44 -2.27
C GLY A 24 -6.05 13.56 -2.28
N LEU A 25 -6.05 14.41 -3.32
CA LEU A 25 -6.97 15.54 -3.42
C LEU A 25 -8.44 15.11 -3.53
N LYS A 26 -8.68 13.91 -4.06
CA LYS A 26 -10.01 13.32 -4.21
C LYS A 26 -9.96 11.87 -3.75
N PRO A 27 -11.00 11.39 -3.03
CA PRO A 27 -11.13 9.97 -2.75
C PRO A 27 -11.13 9.16 -4.04
N ALA A 28 -10.48 7.99 -4.03
CA ALA A 28 -10.58 7.04 -5.14
C ALA A 28 -12.05 6.58 -5.31
N PRO A 29 -12.51 6.23 -6.53
CA PRO A 29 -13.89 5.80 -6.76
C PRO A 29 -14.36 4.70 -5.81
N LEU A 30 -13.51 3.70 -5.53
CA LEU A 30 -13.83 2.63 -4.59
C LEU A 30 -13.98 3.14 -3.15
N ALA A 31 -13.13 4.07 -2.72
CA ALA A 31 -13.21 4.68 -1.40
C ALA A 31 -14.49 5.52 -1.25
N ALA A 32 -14.86 6.25 -2.31
CA ALA A 32 -16.09 7.02 -2.34
C ALA A 32 -17.33 6.11 -2.29
N ALA A 33 -17.31 4.99 -3.02
CA ALA A 33 -18.42 4.04 -3.03
C ALA A 33 -18.58 3.30 -1.69
N THR A 34 -17.47 2.84 -1.12
CA THR A 34 -17.49 2.03 0.11
C THR A 34 -17.52 2.86 1.39
N GLY A 35 -17.22 4.16 1.34
CA GLY A 35 -16.98 4.99 2.54
C GLY A 35 -15.71 4.61 3.33
N VAL A 36 -14.98 3.59 2.88
CA VAL A 36 -13.81 3.02 3.57
C VAL A 36 -12.53 3.45 2.86
N HIS A 37 -11.52 3.82 3.65
CA HIS A 37 -10.23 4.19 3.09
C HIS A 37 -9.56 2.96 2.46
N PRO A 38 -8.94 3.04 1.27
CA PRO A 38 -8.37 1.88 0.58
C PRO A 38 -7.39 1.06 1.42
N LEU A 39 -6.64 1.71 2.31
CA LEU A 39 -5.72 1.05 3.25
C LEU A 39 -6.35 -0.09 4.06
N TRP A 40 -7.65 0.03 4.35
CA TRP A 40 -8.39 -0.91 5.21
C TRP A 40 -9.17 -1.96 4.40
N LEU A 41 -9.11 -1.90 3.08
CA LEU A 41 -9.75 -2.90 2.23
C LEU A 41 -8.89 -4.17 2.20
N ALA A 42 -9.53 -5.33 2.26
CA ALA A 42 -8.88 -6.64 2.26
C ALA A 42 -9.28 -7.45 1.01
N PRO A 43 -8.55 -7.33 -0.11
CA PRO A 43 -8.89 -8.04 -1.36
C PRO A 43 -8.86 -9.57 -1.22
N ASP A 44 -8.03 -10.11 -0.32
CA ASP A 44 -7.94 -11.54 0.01
C ASP A 44 -8.92 -11.97 1.12
N GLY A 45 -9.76 -11.05 1.61
CA GLY A 45 -10.74 -11.29 2.67
C GLY A 45 -10.18 -11.26 4.09
N THR A 46 -8.86 -11.16 4.26
CA THR A 46 -8.19 -11.26 5.58
C THR A 46 -7.22 -10.11 5.81
N THR A 47 -6.34 -9.84 4.85
CA THR A 47 -5.23 -8.89 4.96
C THR A 47 -5.60 -7.56 4.32
N SER A 48 -5.66 -6.50 5.12
CA SER A 48 -5.83 -5.15 4.58
C SER A 48 -4.65 -4.73 3.69
N LEU A 49 -4.83 -3.75 2.80
CA LEU A 49 -3.70 -3.20 2.01
C LEU A 49 -2.56 -2.73 2.93
N LEU A 50 -2.89 -2.07 4.05
CA LEU A 50 -1.86 -1.61 5.01
C LEU A 50 -1.13 -2.79 5.66
N ALA A 51 -1.86 -3.82 6.11
CA ALA A 51 -1.26 -5.03 6.68
C ALA A 51 -0.31 -5.70 5.67
N ARG A 52 -0.71 -5.74 4.39
CA ARG A 52 0.13 -6.28 3.32
C ARG A 52 1.42 -5.47 3.12
N TRP A 53 1.34 -4.14 3.17
CA TRP A 53 2.52 -3.27 3.16
C TRP A 53 3.45 -3.57 4.36
N VAL A 54 2.90 -3.65 5.56
CA VAL A 54 3.66 -3.93 6.78
C VAL A 54 4.32 -5.31 6.73
N GLU A 55 3.65 -6.34 6.21
CA GLU A 55 4.23 -7.68 6.00
C GLU A 55 5.50 -7.62 5.13
N ARG A 56 5.45 -6.90 4.00
CA ARG A 56 6.58 -6.76 3.08
C ARG A 56 7.70 -5.88 3.64
N LEU A 57 7.35 -4.89 4.46
CA LEU A 57 8.34 -4.08 5.18
C LEU A 57 9.02 -4.89 6.29
N ASN A 58 8.30 -5.78 6.98
CA ASN A 58 8.90 -6.72 7.93
C ASN A 58 9.83 -7.72 7.25
N GLU A 59 9.47 -8.21 6.06
CA GLU A 59 10.37 -9.00 5.21
C GLU A 59 11.67 -8.23 4.89
N LEU A 60 11.53 -6.97 4.49
CA LEU A 60 12.65 -6.09 4.21
C LEU A 60 13.53 -5.83 5.45
N ALA A 61 12.92 -5.50 6.60
CA ALA A 61 13.64 -5.25 7.85
C ALA A 61 14.54 -6.45 8.21
N ARG A 62 13.99 -7.67 8.12
CA ARG A 62 14.76 -8.91 8.35
C ARG A 62 15.94 -9.06 7.39
N ALA A 63 15.78 -8.65 6.13
CA ALA A 63 16.85 -8.71 5.13
C ALA A 63 17.95 -7.67 5.36
N CYS A 64 17.64 -6.54 6.01
CA CYS A 64 18.61 -5.50 6.37
C CYS A 64 19.44 -5.85 7.62
N GLY A 65 18.98 -6.75 8.48
CA GLY A 65 19.71 -7.20 9.68
C GLY A 65 18.81 -7.59 10.84
N GLU A 66 19.38 -8.18 11.89
CA GLU A 66 18.61 -8.56 13.09
C GLU A 66 18.14 -7.33 13.89
N ASP A 67 18.95 -6.28 13.93
CA ASP A 67 18.71 -5.04 14.68
C ASP A 67 18.11 -3.91 13.82
N ALA A 68 17.68 -4.21 12.58
CA ALA A 68 17.13 -3.20 11.69
C ALA A 68 15.65 -2.94 12.04
N ASP A 69 15.40 -1.82 12.71
CA ASP A 69 14.05 -1.26 12.90
C ASP A 69 13.67 -0.35 11.72
N LEU A 70 12.47 -0.54 11.17
CA LEU A 70 11.93 0.33 10.12
C LEU A 70 10.88 1.27 10.69
N GLU A 71 11.14 2.57 10.66
CA GLU A 71 10.09 3.56 10.86
C GLU A 71 9.29 3.75 9.56
N VAL A 72 7.98 3.53 9.65
CA VAL A 72 7.03 3.61 8.55
C VAL A 72 6.06 4.74 8.81
N ARG A 73 6.14 5.80 8.01
CA ARG A 73 5.26 6.96 8.11
C ARG A 73 4.15 6.88 7.09
N VAL A 74 2.92 6.70 7.55
CA VAL A 74 1.73 6.70 6.71
C VAL A 74 1.12 8.09 6.72
N VAL A 75 1.17 8.77 5.57
CA VAL A 75 0.79 10.17 5.45
C VAL A 75 -0.63 10.29 4.92
N PHE A 76 -1.50 10.93 5.70
CA PHE A 76 -2.91 11.17 5.36
C PHE A 76 -3.19 12.64 5.10
N ASP A 77 -4.24 12.89 4.32
CA ASP A 77 -4.88 14.20 4.27
C ASP A 77 -5.53 14.56 5.61
N ARG A 78 -5.66 15.86 5.88
CA ARG A 78 -6.21 16.47 7.12
C ARG A 78 -7.63 16.02 7.46
N SER A 79 -8.36 15.44 6.51
CA SER A 79 -9.76 15.06 6.66
C SER A 79 -10.01 13.89 7.64
N ARG A 80 -8.96 13.27 8.20
CA ARG A 80 -9.10 12.28 9.28
C ARG A 80 -8.27 12.68 10.49
N ASP A 81 -8.95 13.09 11.56
CA ASP A 81 -8.43 13.16 12.93
C ASP A 81 -8.12 11.75 13.42
N ALA A 82 -7.01 11.20 12.92
CA ALA A 82 -6.50 9.92 13.35
C ALA A 82 -5.11 10.17 13.95
N ALA A 83 -5.09 10.91 15.07
CA ALA A 83 -3.99 10.83 16.02
C ALA A 83 -3.95 9.38 16.56
N GLN A 84 -3.42 8.47 15.76
CA GLN A 84 -3.18 7.10 16.18
C GLN A 84 -1.82 7.06 16.82
N THR A 85 -1.78 6.60 18.07
CA THR A 85 -0.53 6.25 18.74
C THR A 85 0.30 5.35 17.82
N PRO A 86 1.61 5.62 17.65
CA PRO A 86 2.49 4.72 16.91
C PRO A 86 2.32 3.28 17.37
N ARG A 87 2.22 2.34 16.43
CA ARG A 87 2.04 0.92 16.74
C ARG A 87 3.26 0.14 16.23
N PRO A 88 3.99 -0.58 17.11
CA PRO A 88 4.96 -1.57 16.64
C PRO A 88 4.19 -2.74 16.02
N ILE A 89 4.65 -3.24 14.88
CA ILE A 89 4.03 -4.33 14.13
C ILE A 89 5.15 -5.18 13.54
N GLY A 90 5.49 -6.27 14.22
CA GLY A 90 6.75 -6.98 13.98
C GLY A 90 7.95 -6.04 14.19
N ARG A 91 8.74 -5.81 13.13
CA ARG A 91 9.94 -4.94 13.10
C ARG A 91 9.68 -3.57 12.48
N ALA A 92 8.47 -3.32 12.03
CA ALA A 92 8.05 -2.03 11.52
C ALA A 92 7.36 -1.24 12.64
N ARG A 93 7.80 0.00 12.85
CA ARG A 93 7.09 0.98 13.70
C ARG A 93 6.25 1.87 12.80
N VAL A 94 4.93 1.68 12.83
CA VAL A 94 4.01 2.46 12.00
C VAL A 94 3.58 3.73 12.73
N VAL A 95 3.80 4.88 12.09
CA VAL A 95 3.46 6.22 12.57
C VAL A 95 2.51 6.86 11.56
N PHE A 96 1.36 7.31 12.03
CA PHE A 96 0.39 8.03 11.22
C PHE A 96 0.72 9.52 11.27
N VAL A 97 0.89 10.15 10.11
CA VAL A 97 1.28 11.56 9.99
C VAL A 97 0.21 12.29 9.19
N SER A 98 -0.27 13.41 9.72
CA SER A 98 -1.17 14.29 8.99
C SER A 98 -0.36 15.26 8.13
N GLU A 99 -0.79 15.47 6.89
CA GLU A 99 -0.19 16.48 6.03
C GLU A 99 -0.35 17.88 6.63
N SER A 100 0.72 18.67 6.62
CA SER A 100 0.76 20.04 7.15
C SER A 100 -0.14 21.02 6.40
N GLY A 101 -0.83 20.55 5.33
CA GLY A 101 -1.84 21.22 4.51
C GLY A 101 -1.39 22.43 3.72
N GLN A 102 -0.09 22.52 3.47
CA GLN A 102 0.42 23.27 2.33
C GLN A 102 0.19 22.40 1.09
N TYR A 103 -0.34 22.94 -0.02
CA TYR A 103 -0.48 22.21 -1.29
C TYR A 103 0.89 21.87 -1.89
N ARG A 104 1.59 20.90 -1.30
CA ARG A 104 2.98 20.54 -1.61
C ARG A 104 3.11 19.46 -2.68
N GLY A 105 2.02 18.74 -2.93
CA GLY A 105 2.01 17.59 -3.83
C GLY A 105 2.80 16.40 -3.26
N PRO A 106 2.69 15.21 -3.88
CA PRO A 106 3.30 13.98 -3.36
C PRO A 106 4.80 14.07 -3.09
N ALA A 107 5.57 14.75 -3.96
CA ALA A 107 7.02 14.87 -3.78
C ALA A 107 7.37 15.82 -2.63
N GLY A 108 6.63 16.93 -2.52
CA GLY A 108 6.79 17.89 -1.42
C GLY A 108 6.47 17.27 -0.06
N VAL A 109 5.39 16.50 0.01
CA VAL A 109 5.03 15.73 1.22
C VAL A 109 6.12 14.72 1.58
N ALA A 110 6.61 13.96 0.59
CA ALA A 110 7.68 12.99 0.82
C ALA A 110 8.96 13.67 1.35
N ARG A 111 9.37 14.81 0.78
CA ARG A 111 10.50 15.60 1.27
C ARG A 111 10.29 16.05 2.72
N ASP A 112 9.16 16.70 3.00
CA ASP A 112 8.88 17.26 4.32
C ASP A 112 8.88 16.18 5.41
N VAL A 113 8.32 15.02 5.08
CA VAL A 113 8.29 13.88 5.99
C VAL A 113 9.68 13.26 6.14
N ALA A 114 10.44 13.09 5.06
CA ALA A 114 11.82 12.59 5.12
C ALA A 114 12.74 13.49 5.96
N ASP A 115 12.59 14.82 5.89
CA ASP A 115 13.37 15.79 6.67
C ASP A 115 13.13 15.65 8.20
N SER A 116 12.04 14.98 8.61
CA SER A 116 11.63 14.87 10.01
C SER A 116 12.01 13.55 10.71
N PHE A 117 12.76 12.67 10.06
CA PHE A 117 13.39 11.52 10.74
C PHE A 117 14.72 11.12 10.10
N VAL A 118 15.60 10.56 10.94
CA VAL A 118 16.95 10.15 10.52
C VAL A 118 16.82 8.99 9.55
N THR A 119 17.09 9.23 8.28
CA THR A 119 17.18 8.19 7.27
C THR A 119 18.62 7.72 7.12
N SER A 120 18.81 6.49 6.69
CA SER A 120 20.12 5.94 6.31
C SER A 120 20.67 6.53 5.00
N GLY A 121 20.12 7.64 4.52
CA GLY A 121 20.42 8.26 3.24
C GLY A 121 19.51 7.82 2.09
N VAL A 122 18.70 6.77 2.27
CA VAL A 122 17.71 6.30 1.29
C VAL A 122 16.30 6.30 1.91
N THR A 123 15.32 6.73 1.12
CA THR A 123 13.90 6.74 1.47
C THR A 123 13.10 5.93 0.47
N LEU A 124 12.30 4.98 0.96
CA LEU A 124 11.25 4.32 0.20
C LEU A 124 9.98 5.15 0.27
N ILE A 125 9.43 5.49 -0.90
CA ILE A 125 8.21 6.28 -1.04
C ILE A 125 7.21 5.44 -1.84
N ALA A 126 5.99 5.27 -1.35
CA ALA A 126 4.99 4.47 -2.05
C ALA A 126 3.57 5.01 -1.94
N GLU A 127 2.80 4.84 -3.03
CA GLU A 127 1.34 5.00 -3.04
C GLU A 127 0.68 3.82 -2.30
N THR A 128 -0.17 4.08 -1.31
CA THR A 128 -0.71 2.99 -0.48
C THR A 128 -1.99 2.35 -0.98
N ASN A 129 -2.65 2.96 -1.97
CA ASN A 129 -3.83 2.38 -2.63
C ASN A 129 -3.43 1.28 -3.64
N ARG A 130 -2.54 0.39 -3.20
CA ARG A 130 -1.91 -0.67 -4.00
C ARG A 130 -1.77 -1.94 -3.20
N TRP A 131 -1.98 -3.08 -3.85
CA TRP A 131 -1.68 -4.39 -3.26
C TRP A 131 -0.22 -4.75 -3.49
N LEU A 132 0.64 -4.67 -2.47
CA LEU A 132 2.05 -5.03 -2.61
C LEU A 132 2.24 -6.56 -2.61
N GLY A 133 2.12 -7.17 -3.78
CA GLY A 133 2.33 -8.59 -4.02
C GLY A 133 3.81 -9.01 -4.10
N ALA A 134 4.68 -8.11 -4.56
CA ALA A 134 6.11 -8.37 -4.77
C ALA A 134 6.98 -8.06 -3.53
N SER A 135 8.14 -8.72 -3.47
CA SER A 135 9.19 -8.41 -2.48
C SER A 135 9.89 -7.09 -2.82
N LEU A 136 10.22 -6.29 -1.80
CA LEU A 136 10.97 -5.04 -1.93
C LEU A 136 12.48 -5.25 -1.92
N ILE A 137 12.95 -6.45 -1.55
CA ILE A 137 14.38 -6.74 -1.41
C ILE A 137 15.12 -6.58 -2.75
N PRO A 138 14.65 -7.14 -3.89
CA PRO A 138 15.35 -6.98 -5.17
C PRO A 138 15.46 -5.52 -5.61
N LEU A 139 14.40 -4.74 -5.39
CA LEU A 139 14.37 -3.31 -5.70
C LEU A 139 15.47 -2.54 -4.93
N ILE A 140 15.61 -2.82 -3.64
CA ILE A 140 16.59 -2.16 -2.76
C ILE A 140 18.02 -2.57 -3.09
N ARG A 141 18.24 -3.86 -3.39
CA ARG A 141 19.55 -4.35 -3.85
C ARG A 141 19.97 -3.67 -5.15
N GLU A 142 19.09 -3.65 -6.13
CA GLU A 142 19.39 -3.03 -7.42
C GLU A 142 19.65 -1.52 -7.28
N HIS A 143 18.90 -0.82 -6.44
CA HIS A 143 19.16 0.59 -6.14
C HIS A 143 20.57 0.80 -5.56
N ALA A 144 20.96 0.00 -4.58
CA ALA A 144 22.28 0.08 -3.94
C ALA A 144 23.42 -0.31 -4.90
N GLU A 145 23.28 -1.41 -5.65
CA GLU A 145 24.28 -1.90 -6.60
C GLU A 145 24.56 -0.90 -7.72
N ARG A 146 23.52 -0.19 -8.18
CA ARG A 146 23.65 0.85 -9.21
C ARG A 146 24.15 2.19 -8.67
N GLY A 147 24.19 2.38 -7.36
CA GLY A 147 24.40 3.71 -6.76
C GLY A 147 23.35 4.71 -7.26
N ALA A 148 22.10 4.24 -7.43
CA ALA A 148 21.03 5.05 -8.00
C ALA A 148 20.67 6.21 -7.07
N ALA A 149 20.41 7.39 -7.63
CA ALA A 149 19.79 8.48 -6.88
C ALA A 149 18.28 8.25 -6.74
N VAL A 150 17.65 7.72 -7.81
CA VAL A 150 16.26 7.28 -7.78
C VAL A 150 16.12 5.94 -8.49
N THR A 151 15.38 5.02 -7.88
CA THR A 151 14.87 3.83 -8.57
C THR A 151 13.35 3.85 -8.58
N VAL A 152 12.75 3.79 -9.77
CA VAL A 152 11.30 3.75 -9.97
C VAL A 152 10.87 2.30 -10.22
N ALA A 153 9.93 1.79 -9.43
CA ALA A 153 9.37 0.47 -9.68
C ALA A 153 8.26 0.52 -10.75
N ARG A 154 8.23 -0.49 -11.61
CA ARG A 154 7.16 -0.75 -12.56
C ARG A 154 6.64 -2.19 -12.47
N GLN A 155 5.42 -2.41 -12.94
CA GLN A 155 4.86 -3.74 -13.13
C GLN A 155 5.52 -4.46 -14.32
N ALA A 156 5.28 -5.76 -14.42
CA ALA A 156 5.70 -6.56 -15.58
C ALA A 156 5.11 -6.06 -16.91
N ASP A 157 3.91 -5.46 -16.89
CA ASP A 157 3.26 -4.87 -18.08
C ASP A 157 3.79 -3.48 -18.47
N GLY A 158 4.78 -2.96 -17.73
CA GLY A 158 5.37 -1.65 -17.96
C GLY A 158 4.70 -0.50 -17.22
N SER A 159 3.52 -0.70 -16.62
CA SER A 159 2.80 0.35 -15.89
C SER A 159 3.51 0.72 -14.57
N PRO A 160 3.33 1.96 -14.04
CA PRO A 160 3.96 2.37 -12.79
C PRO A 160 3.48 1.56 -11.59
N ALA A 161 4.43 1.08 -10.78
CA ALA A 161 4.12 0.38 -9.53
C ALA A 161 3.86 1.34 -8.36
N GLY A 162 4.10 2.64 -8.54
CA GLY A 162 3.90 3.65 -7.49
C GLY A 162 4.80 3.44 -6.29
N VAL A 163 5.98 2.84 -6.48
CA VAL A 163 7.02 2.64 -5.47
C VAL A 163 8.32 3.24 -5.99
N TYR A 164 8.99 4.00 -5.13
CA TYR A 164 10.21 4.72 -5.43
C TYR A 164 11.22 4.49 -4.31
N LEU A 165 12.50 4.38 -4.66
CA LEU A 165 13.61 4.61 -3.74
C LEU A 165 14.28 5.89 -4.14
N ALA A 166 14.62 6.73 -3.18
CA ALA A 166 15.23 8.03 -3.41
C ALA A 166 16.37 8.28 -2.41
N SER A 167 17.50 8.78 -2.89
CA SER A 167 18.53 9.34 -2.04
C SER A 167 18.07 10.66 -1.42
N ALA A 168 18.68 11.03 -0.29
CA ALA A 168 18.47 12.35 0.31
C ALA A 168 18.80 13.49 -0.66
N GLU A 169 19.85 13.33 -1.48
CA GLU A 169 20.23 14.28 -2.52
C GLU A 169 19.11 14.49 -3.55
N ALA A 170 18.53 13.41 -4.07
CA ALA A 170 17.42 13.51 -5.02
C ALA A 170 16.20 14.19 -4.41
N LEU A 171 15.86 13.88 -3.16
CA LEU A 171 14.73 14.52 -2.45
C LEU A 171 14.97 16.01 -2.17
N SER A 172 16.22 16.43 -1.98
CA SER A 172 16.57 17.83 -1.75
C SER A 172 16.21 18.77 -2.92
N LEU A 173 16.07 18.21 -4.14
CA LEU A 173 15.68 18.95 -5.35
C LEU A 173 14.21 19.35 -5.38
N VAL A 174 13.36 18.73 -4.55
CA VAL A 174 11.97 19.14 -4.36
C VAL A 174 11.95 20.50 -3.67
N PRO A 175 11.29 21.55 -4.16
CA PRO A 175 11.33 22.86 -3.52
C PRO A 175 10.65 22.85 -2.15
N ALA A 176 11.11 23.73 -1.25
CA ALA A 176 10.53 23.90 0.09
C ALA A 176 9.10 24.51 0.07
N LYS A 177 8.65 25.04 -1.07
CA LYS A 177 7.33 25.64 -1.27
C LYS A 177 6.78 25.27 -2.65
N GLY A 178 5.46 25.29 -2.75
CA GLY A 178 4.73 25.00 -3.99
C GLY A 178 4.43 23.51 -4.16
N PHE A 179 3.63 23.22 -5.19
CA PHE A 179 3.21 21.88 -5.54
C PHE A 179 4.26 21.20 -6.42
N MET A 180 4.64 19.97 -6.07
CA MET A 180 5.47 19.12 -6.92
C MET A 180 4.95 17.69 -6.96
N ASP A 181 4.65 17.21 -8.16
CA ASP A 181 4.35 15.80 -8.41
C ASP A 181 5.63 14.94 -8.50
N LEU A 182 5.56 13.69 -8.03
CA LEU A 182 6.68 12.75 -8.07
C LEU A 182 7.08 12.40 -9.50
N LYS A 183 6.12 12.12 -10.40
CA LYS A 183 6.38 11.51 -11.71
C LYS A 183 6.76 12.55 -12.75
N GLU A 184 5.98 13.62 -12.84
CA GLU A 184 6.07 14.55 -13.97
C GLU A 184 7.10 15.66 -13.74
N GLN A 185 7.32 16.06 -12.47
CA GLN A 185 8.09 17.26 -12.15
C GLN A 185 9.38 16.92 -11.39
N TRP A 186 9.29 16.11 -10.34
CA TRP A 186 10.46 15.77 -9.53
C TRP A 186 11.48 14.91 -10.29
N LEU A 187 11.05 13.83 -10.95
CA LEU A 187 11.96 12.99 -11.74
C LEU A 187 12.70 13.76 -12.83
N ALA A 188 12.03 14.69 -13.51
CA ALA A 188 12.66 15.55 -14.51
C ALA A 188 13.83 16.34 -13.91
N LYS A 189 13.63 16.94 -12.72
CA LYS A 189 14.70 17.67 -12.02
C LYS A 189 15.86 16.78 -11.60
N VAL A 190 15.59 15.55 -11.17
CA VAL A 190 16.65 14.58 -10.82
C VAL A 190 17.51 14.27 -12.05
N ILE A 191 16.88 14.09 -13.21
CA ILE A 191 17.58 13.86 -14.48
C ILE A 191 18.36 15.11 -14.91
N ASP A 192 17.77 16.31 -14.83
CA ASP A 192 18.42 17.57 -15.19
C ASP A 192 19.63 17.87 -14.29
N ALA A 193 19.61 17.40 -13.04
CA ALA A 193 20.74 17.47 -12.11
C ALA A 193 21.84 16.44 -12.41
N GLY A 194 21.68 15.60 -13.43
CA GLY A 194 22.63 14.55 -13.82
C GLY A 194 22.66 13.36 -12.86
N LEU A 195 21.64 13.20 -12.01
CA LEU A 195 21.57 12.11 -11.03
C LEU A 195 21.02 10.84 -11.68
N GLY A 196 21.52 9.68 -11.23
CA GLY A 196 21.15 8.38 -11.80
C GLY A 196 19.70 7.98 -11.47
N VAL A 197 18.86 7.91 -12.49
CA VAL A 197 17.48 7.41 -12.40
C VAL A 197 17.37 6.06 -13.11
N TYR A 198 16.91 5.05 -12.38
CA TYR A 198 16.79 3.68 -12.89
C TYR A 198 15.38 3.14 -12.70
N VAL A 199 15.07 2.07 -13.44
CA VAL A 199 13.77 1.41 -13.37
C VAL A 199 13.95 -0.04 -12.95
N HIS A 200 13.21 -0.45 -11.92
CA HIS A 200 13.14 -1.85 -11.47
C HIS A 200 11.79 -2.44 -11.88
N THR A 201 11.79 -3.66 -12.41
CA THR A 201 10.55 -4.37 -12.77
C THR A 201 10.21 -5.37 -11.68
N PHE A 202 9.06 -5.20 -11.02
CA PHE A 202 8.59 -6.18 -10.05
C PHE A 202 8.25 -7.51 -10.73
N ALA A 203 8.57 -8.60 -10.04
CA ALA A 203 8.17 -9.95 -10.43
C ALA A 203 6.77 -10.29 -9.87
N GLY A 204 6.12 -11.29 -10.49
CA GLY A 204 4.83 -11.81 -10.04
C GLY A 204 3.70 -10.78 -10.12
N VAL A 205 2.81 -10.77 -9.12
CA VAL A 205 1.65 -9.87 -9.05
C VAL A 205 2.07 -8.39 -8.94
N GLY A 206 3.29 -8.10 -8.49
CA GLY A 206 3.80 -6.73 -8.44
C GLY A 206 3.12 -5.85 -7.39
N ALA A 207 2.63 -4.68 -7.80
CA ALA A 207 1.98 -3.69 -6.92
C ALA A 207 0.77 -2.99 -7.58
N PRO A 208 -0.23 -3.75 -8.08
CA PRO A 208 -1.38 -3.22 -8.81
C PRO A 208 -2.10 -2.14 -8.00
N ALA A 209 -2.62 -1.13 -8.69
CA ALA A 209 -3.47 -0.13 -8.07
C ALA A 209 -4.81 -0.77 -7.64
N VAL A 210 -5.38 -0.26 -6.55
CA VAL A 210 -6.69 -0.63 -6.02
C VAL A 210 -7.50 0.65 -5.83
N ARG A 211 -8.04 1.16 -6.94
CA ARG A 211 -8.76 2.46 -6.99
C ARG A 211 -10.23 2.29 -7.32
N THR A 212 -10.57 1.22 -8.04
CA THR A 212 -11.91 0.88 -8.50
C THR A 212 -12.35 -0.48 -7.96
N ARG A 213 -13.64 -0.80 -8.12
CA ARG A 213 -14.18 -2.13 -7.78
C ARG A 213 -13.47 -3.20 -8.61
N GLU A 214 -13.31 -2.95 -9.90
CA GLU A 214 -12.67 -3.84 -10.86
C GLU A 214 -11.23 -4.16 -10.46
N ASP A 215 -10.47 -3.13 -10.06
CA ASP A 215 -9.10 -3.32 -9.57
C ASP A 215 -9.06 -4.27 -8.36
N LEU A 216 -9.98 -4.06 -7.40
CA LEU A 216 -10.02 -4.88 -6.19
C LEU A 216 -10.43 -6.33 -6.51
N LEU A 217 -11.43 -6.53 -7.36
CA LEU A 217 -11.86 -7.86 -7.80
C LEU A 217 -10.75 -8.57 -8.59
N TRP A 218 -9.97 -7.83 -9.38
CA TRP A 218 -8.83 -8.39 -10.09
C TRP A 218 -7.77 -8.92 -9.12
N VAL A 219 -7.42 -8.15 -8.08
CA VAL A 219 -6.51 -8.62 -7.02
C VAL A 219 -7.11 -9.82 -6.28
N ALA A 220 -8.38 -9.76 -5.91
CA ALA A 220 -9.07 -10.81 -5.17
C ALA A 220 -9.10 -12.14 -5.93
N ARG A 221 -9.34 -12.10 -7.25
CA ARG A 221 -9.35 -13.29 -8.11
C ARG A 221 -8.03 -14.06 -8.04
N ALA A 222 -6.90 -13.38 -7.91
CA ALA A 222 -5.59 -14.01 -7.79
C ALA A 222 -5.41 -14.79 -6.47
N HIS A 223 -6.22 -14.51 -5.46
CA HIS A 223 -6.19 -15.15 -4.13
C HIS A 223 -7.37 -16.09 -3.89
N ALA A 224 -8.36 -16.09 -4.76
CA ALA A 224 -9.49 -16.97 -4.63
C ALA A 224 -9.08 -18.44 -4.85
N PRO A 225 -9.74 -19.41 -4.19
CA PRO A 225 -9.59 -20.82 -4.52
C PRO A 225 -9.81 -21.08 -6.01
N ALA A 226 -9.11 -22.05 -6.57
CA ALA A 226 -9.29 -22.43 -7.96
C ALA A 226 -10.74 -22.88 -8.23
N GLY A 227 -11.35 -22.36 -9.30
CA GLY A 227 -12.70 -22.71 -9.74
C GLY A 227 -13.53 -21.50 -10.14
N GLU A 228 -14.59 -21.74 -10.89
CA GLU A 228 -15.60 -20.73 -11.25
C GLU A 228 -16.99 -21.21 -10.79
N PRO A 229 -17.82 -20.33 -10.21
CA PRO A 229 -17.52 -18.94 -9.85
C PRO A 229 -16.57 -18.85 -8.65
N TRP A 230 -15.64 -17.89 -8.69
CA TRP A 230 -14.75 -17.63 -7.56
C TRP A 230 -15.43 -16.72 -6.53
N ARG A 231 -15.02 -16.81 -5.27
CA ARG A 231 -15.45 -15.88 -4.21
C ARG A 231 -14.38 -15.78 -3.14
N VAL A 232 -14.29 -14.60 -2.53
CA VAL A 232 -13.45 -14.36 -1.36
C VAL A 232 -14.36 -13.91 -0.23
N VAL A 233 -14.48 -14.73 0.82
CA VAL A 233 -15.33 -14.44 1.97
C VAL A 233 -14.46 -14.47 3.20
N SER A 234 -14.39 -13.36 3.91
CA SER A 234 -13.71 -13.30 5.20
C SER A 234 -14.33 -14.29 6.19
N SER A 235 -13.50 -14.97 6.97
CA SER A 235 -13.97 -15.78 8.11
C SER A 235 -14.68 -14.95 9.18
N ARG A 236 -14.49 -13.62 9.17
CA ARG A 236 -15.13 -12.65 10.06
C ARG A 236 -16.38 -12.02 9.45
N ALA A 237 -16.82 -12.47 8.28
CA ALA A 237 -18.10 -12.05 7.69
C ALA A 237 -19.21 -13.02 8.11
N GLU A 238 -20.42 -12.51 8.23
CA GLU A 238 -21.61 -13.32 8.49
C GLU A 238 -22.37 -13.48 7.16
N VAL A 239 -22.33 -14.68 6.59
CA VAL A 239 -23.02 -14.99 5.34
C VAL A 239 -24.03 -16.09 5.61
N ASP A 240 -25.30 -15.81 5.36
CA ASP A 240 -26.34 -16.82 5.45
C ASP A 240 -26.06 -17.96 4.43
N PRO A 241 -26.20 -19.24 4.81
CA PRO A 241 -25.91 -20.37 3.91
C PRO A 241 -26.73 -20.38 2.61
N SER A 242 -27.88 -19.71 2.58
CA SER A 242 -28.74 -19.60 1.40
C SER A 242 -28.37 -18.45 0.48
N ALA A 243 -27.43 -17.58 0.86
CA ALA A 243 -26.96 -16.49 0.01
C ALA A 243 -26.08 -17.00 -1.14
N VAL A 244 -26.17 -16.33 -2.29
CA VAL A 244 -25.41 -16.65 -3.50
C VAL A 244 -24.34 -15.58 -3.71
N ILE A 245 -23.07 -15.97 -3.71
CA ILE A 245 -21.93 -15.07 -3.88
C ILE A 245 -21.13 -15.50 -5.11
N LEU A 246 -21.02 -14.60 -6.10
CA LEU A 246 -20.40 -14.86 -7.39
C LEU A 246 -19.36 -13.77 -7.70
N GLU A 247 -18.11 -14.14 -7.95
CA GLU A 247 -17.04 -13.23 -8.39
C GLU A 247 -16.92 -11.98 -7.50
N SER A 248 -17.05 -12.17 -6.19
CA SER A 248 -17.23 -11.08 -5.23
C SER A 248 -16.32 -11.24 -4.03
N VAL A 249 -16.12 -10.12 -3.32
CA VAL A 249 -15.41 -10.06 -2.05
C VAL A 249 -16.39 -9.66 -0.95
N VAL A 250 -16.42 -10.43 0.13
CA VAL A 250 -17.15 -10.11 1.36
C VAL A 250 -16.15 -9.90 2.49
N MET A 251 -15.98 -8.65 2.91
CA MET A 251 -14.91 -8.23 3.83
C MET A 251 -15.26 -8.47 5.31
N PRO A 252 -14.29 -8.35 6.24
CA PRO A 252 -14.52 -8.56 7.67
C PRO A 252 -15.69 -7.74 8.25
N GLY A 253 -16.52 -8.40 9.05
CA GLY A 253 -17.69 -7.81 9.70
C GLY A 253 -18.87 -7.49 8.77
N ALA A 254 -18.75 -7.75 7.46
CA ALA A 254 -19.87 -7.64 6.54
C ALA A 254 -20.93 -8.70 6.85
N ARG A 255 -22.19 -8.38 6.55
CA ARG A 255 -23.35 -9.28 6.72
C ARG A 255 -24.09 -9.46 5.41
N VAL A 256 -24.40 -10.71 5.06
CA VAL A 256 -25.18 -11.06 3.86
C VAL A 256 -26.34 -11.95 4.29
N GLY A 257 -27.56 -11.42 4.19
CA GLY A 257 -28.78 -12.07 4.66
C GLY A 257 -29.24 -13.25 3.81
N ALA A 258 -30.22 -14.00 4.34
CA ALA A 258 -30.79 -15.18 3.70
C ALA A 258 -31.29 -14.90 2.27
N GLY A 259 -30.95 -15.77 1.33
CA GLY A 259 -31.36 -15.69 -0.07
C GLY A 259 -30.83 -14.47 -0.84
N ALA A 260 -29.93 -13.66 -0.24
CA ALA A 260 -29.33 -12.53 -0.93
C ALA A 260 -28.43 -12.98 -2.08
N VAL A 261 -28.30 -12.13 -3.11
CA VAL A 261 -27.44 -12.36 -4.27
C VAL A 261 -26.38 -11.27 -4.33
N VAL A 262 -25.10 -11.65 -4.33
CA VAL A 262 -23.96 -10.75 -4.46
C VAL A 262 -23.13 -11.19 -5.66
N ALA A 263 -23.07 -10.38 -6.71
CA ALA A 263 -22.37 -10.72 -7.96
C ALA A 263 -21.44 -9.60 -8.41
N ARG A 264 -20.19 -9.93 -8.76
CA ARG A 264 -19.16 -8.97 -9.19
C ARG A 264 -19.07 -7.75 -8.27
N SER A 265 -19.18 -7.96 -6.97
CA SER A 265 -19.38 -6.89 -6.00
C SER A 265 -18.36 -6.94 -4.86
N VAL A 266 -18.18 -5.80 -4.19
CA VAL A 266 -17.28 -5.67 -3.03
C VAL A 266 -18.10 -5.23 -1.83
N VAL A 267 -18.43 -6.16 -0.95
CA VAL A 267 -19.13 -5.86 0.31
C VAL A 267 -18.09 -5.39 1.32
N ALA A 268 -18.04 -4.08 1.55
CA ALA A 268 -17.04 -3.41 2.40
C ALA A 268 -17.12 -3.85 3.87
N PRO A 269 -16.08 -3.57 4.69
CA PRO A 269 -16.10 -3.96 6.10
C PRO A 269 -17.31 -3.39 6.83
N GLY A 270 -18.07 -4.24 7.53
CA GLY A 270 -19.28 -3.82 8.26
C GLY A 270 -20.53 -3.54 7.40
N ALA A 271 -20.42 -3.59 6.07
CA ALA A 271 -21.57 -3.39 5.17
C ALA A 271 -22.58 -4.54 5.31
N ALA A 272 -23.86 -4.26 5.04
CA ALA A 272 -24.94 -5.25 5.11
C ALA A 272 -25.68 -5.34 3.76
N ILE A 273 -25.95 -6.58 3.34
CA ILE A 273 -26.90 -6.90 2.28
C ILE A 273 -28.10 -7.60 2.91
N ASP A 274 -29.28 -7.02 2.78
CA ASP A 274 -30.51 -7.54 3.37
C ASP A 274 -30.93 -8.89 2.76
N ALA A 275 -31.75 -9.64 3.50
CA ALA A 275 -32.30 -10.91 3.03
C ALA A 275 -33.09 -10.73 1.71
N GLY A 276 -32.82 -11.59 0.73
CA GLY A 276 -33.42 -11.55 -0.60
C GLY A 276 -32.97 -10.38 -1.50
N ALA A 277 -32.12 -9.48 -1.01
CA ALA A 277 -31.63 -8.36 -1.80
C ALA A 277 -30.58 -8.80 -2.83
N ALA A 278 -30.43 -8.01 -3.90
CA ALA A 278 -29.42 -8.22 -4.92
C ALA A 278 -28.41 -7.06 -4.96
N CYS A 279 -27.13 -7.36 -4.84
CA CYS A 279 -26.02 -6.45 -5.06
C CYS A 279 -25.22 -6.94 -6.26
N VAL A 280 -25.33 -6.24 -7.38
CA VAL A 280 -24.69 -6.61 -8.64
C VAL A 280 -23.86 -5.43 -9.13
N ASP A 281 -22.58 -5.69 -9.45
CA ASP A 281 -21.63 -4.67 -9.89
C ASP A 281 -21.49 -3.49 -8.88
N GLY A 282 -21.73 -3.78 -7.60
CA GLY A 282 -21.84 -2.80 -6.53
C GLY A 282 -20.70 -2.83 -5.51
N ALA A 283 -20.64 -1.79 -4.69
CA ALA A 283 -19.72 -1.68 -3.57
C ALA A 283 -20.43 -0.99 -2.38
N PRO A 284 -21.34 -1.68 -1.68
CA PRO A 284 -22.11 -1.09 -0.58
C PRO A 284 -21.20 -0.49 0.48
N ALA A 285 -21.62 0.64 1.03
CA ALA A 285 -20.85 1.37 2.03
C ALA A 285 -20.68 0.55 3.31
N GLY A 286 -19.47 0.59 3.86
CA GLY A 286 -19.08 -0.08 5.09
C GLY A 286 -18.99 0.88 6.28
N ASP A 287 -18.54 0.33 7.41
CA ASP A 287 -18.22 1.06 8.62
C ASP A 287 -16.71 1.43 8.62
N PRO A 288 -16.37 2.73 8.47
CA PRO A 288 -14.97 3.16 8.44
C PRO A 288 -14.25 2.99 9.78
N ASP A 289 -14.96 2.99 10.90
CA ASP A 289 -14.38 2.82 12.23
C ASP A 289 -14.05 1.35 12.48
N LEU A 290 -14.93 0.44 12.04
CA LEU A 290 -14.64 -0.99 12.05
C LEU A 290 -13.42 -1.31 11.18
N ALA A 291 -13.37 -0.75 9.97
CA ALA A 291 -12.26 -0.95 9.04
C ALA A 291 -10.92 -0.48 9.63
N ALA A 292 -10.89 0.68 10.30
CA ALA A 292 -9.69 1.22 10.94
C ALA A 292 -9.23 0.43 12.19
N ARG A 293 -10.10 -0.43 12.75
CA ARG A 293 -9.79 -1.33 13.87
C ARG A 293 -9.32 -2.71 13.41
N MET A 294 -9.28 -2.97 12.11
CA MET A 294 -8.77 -4.24 11.58
C MET A 294 -7.32 -4.46 12.06
N PRO A 295 -6.96 -5.71 12.39
CA PRO A 295 -5.59 -6.03 12.76
C PRO A 295 -4.65 -5.69 11.60
N LEU A 296 -3.48 -5.17 11.97
CA LEU A 296 -2.41 -4.87 11.01
C LEU A 296 -1.45 -6.05 10.84
N GLU A 297 -1.54 -7.04 11.71
CA GLU A 297 -0.91 -8.34 11.54
C GLU A 297 -1.86 -9.21 10.72
N ALA A 298 -1.30 -9.90 9.72
CA ALA A 298 -2.02 -10.99 9.08
C ALA A 298 -2.34 -12.01 10.17
N GLU A 299 -3.60 -12.42 10.29
CA GLU A 299 -3.91 -13.59 11.10
C GLU A 299 -3.18 -14.79 10.48
N ASP A 300 -2.50 -15.58 11.30
CA ASP A 300 -1.99 -16.87 10.86
C ASP A 300 -3.16 -17.66 10.29
N ALA A 301 -3.19 -17.81 8.96
CA ALA A 301 -4.15 -18.65 8.27
C ALA A 301 -3.88 -20.10 8.71
N ARG A 302 -4.59 -20.54 9.75
CA ARG A 302 -4.55 -21.92 10.24
C ARG A 302 -5.28 -22.86 9.30
#